data_AF-A0A369Q978-F1
#
_entry.id   AF-A0A369Q978-F1
#
_cell.length_a   1.000
_cell.length_b   1.000
_cell.length_c   1.000
_cell.angle_alpha   90.00
_cell.angle_beta   90.00
_cell.angle_gamma   90.00
#
_symmetry.space_group_name_H-M   'P 1'
#
loop_
_entity.id
_entity.type
_entity.pdbx_description
1 polymer ?
#
loop_
_entity_poly.entity_id
_entity_poly.type
_entity_poly.pdbx_seq_one_letter_code
_entity_poly.pdbx_strand_id
1 'polypeptide(L)'
;MIKMLLGLLLPASVLVHGPQQAAAPDVQLPVALGETFDAGHHVTVTPLAIIEDSRCPPDVMCIQAGKLLVAARISELGAVSERTMEEHVPLRLRRGMLTMQANPPPAAGSQDEGQSDADMNNDTSEDGTNKDAASSYRFTFSYAPDIASSQPRANSGA
;
A
#
# COMPACT_ATOMS: atom_id res chain seq x y z
N MET A 1 50.84 -4.71 -47.93
CA MET A 1 50.39 -3.31 -48.10
C MET A 1 49.31 -3.29 -49.17
N ILE A 2 48.03 -3.26 -48.81
CA ILE A 2 46.95 -2.93 -49.74
C ILE A 2 45.96 -2.05 -48.98
N LYS A 3 45.74 -0.88 -49.56
CA LYS A 3 44.91 0.22 -49.10
C LYS A 3 43.87 0.38 -50.20
N MET A 4 42.62 0.01 -49.93
CA MET A 4 41.50 0.46 -50.75
C MET A 4 40.35 0.88 -49.83
N LEU A 5 40.17 2.20 -49.81
CA LEU A 5 38.94 2.87 -49.45
C LEU A 5 37.80 2.36 -50.34
N LEU A 6 36.65 2.06 -49.75
CA LEU A 6 35.37 2.24 -50.43
C LEU A 6 34.33 2.64 -49.38
N GLY A 7 33.86 3.88 -49.49
CA GLY A 7 32.90 4.47 -48.57
C GLY A 7 31.50 3.90 -48.76
N LEU A 8 30.79 3.74 -47.64
CA LEU A 8 29.36 3.51 -47.63
C LEU A 8 28.71 4.63 -46.82
N LEU A 9 27.95 5.48 -47.52
CA LEU A 9 27.06 6.47 -46.91
C LEU A 9 25.96 5.74 -46.12
N LEU A 10 25.95 5.91 -44.80
CA LEU A 10 24.81 5.53 -43.96
C LEU A 10 23.81 6.70 -43.94
N PRO A 11 22.52 6.47 -44.26
CA PRO A 11 21.50 7.49 -44.11
C PRO A 11 21.27 7.76 -42.61
N ALA A 12 21.33 9.04 -42.22
CA ALA A 12 20.97 9.48 -40.89
C ALA A 12 19.46 9.26 -40.67
N SER A 13 19.09 8.16 -40.02
CA SER A 13 17.74 7.95 -39.51
C SER A 13 17.49 8.95 -38.37
N VAL A 14 16.67 9.96 -38.66
CA VAL A 14 16.14 10.88 -37.65
C VAL A 14 15.18 10.09 -36.76
N LEU A 15 15.63 9.71 -35.57
CA LEU A 15 14.73 9.24 -34.52
C LEU A 15 13.92 10.44 -34.03
N VAL A 16 12.69 10.59 -34.54
CA VAL A 16 11.68 11.48 -33.98
C VAL A 16 11.32 10.92 -32.60
N HIS A 17 12.00 11.44 -31.57
CA HIS A 17 11.63 11.20 -30.18
C HIS A 17 10.43 12.09 -29.86
N GLY A 18 9.22 11.54 -30.05
CA GLY A 18 8.01 12.18 -29.50
C GLY A 18 8.13 12.27 -27.97
N PRO A 19 7.55 13.29 -27.32
CA PRO A 19 7.54 13.33 -25.86
C PRO A 19 6.79 12.10 -25.35
N GLN A 20 7.52 11.21 -24.66
CA GLN A 20 6.89 10.22 -23.79
C GLN A 20 6.17 11.01 -22.70
N GLN A 21 4.87 11.21 -22.89
CA GLN A 21 4.00 11.69 -21.84
C GLN A 21 3.91 10.57 -20.81
N ALA A 22 4.88 10.52 -19.89
CA ALA A 22 4.75 9.76 -18.66
C ALA A 22 3.47 10.29 -18.00
N ALA A 23 2.43 9.44 -17.91
CA ALA A 23 1.27 9.76 -17.11
C ALA A 23 1.79 10.17 -15.73
N ALA A 24 1.39 11.35 -15.25
CA ALA A 24 1.72 11.77 -13.90
C ALA A 24 1.27 10.64 -12.95
N PRO A 25 2.13 10.18 -12.02
CA PRO A 25 1.71 9.18 -11.05
C PRO A 25 0.53 9.77 -10.29
N ASP A 26 -0.59 9.06 -10.29
CA ASP A 26 -1.71 9.39 -9.41
C ASP A 26 -1.19 9.29 -7.99
N VAL A 27 -0.99 10.45 -7.33
CA VAL A 27 -0.44 10.50 -5.98
C VAL A 27 -1.55 10.07 -5.04
N GLN A 28 -1.66 8.77 -4.84
CA GLN A 28 -2.62 8.19 -3.91
C GLN A 28 -2.13 8.42 -2.48
N LEU A 29 -2.85 9.26 -1.74
CA LEU A 29 -2.54 9.60 -0.36
C LEU A 29 -2.91 8.46 0.61
N PRO A 30 -2.19 8.31 1.74
CA PRO A 30 -2.60 7.41 2.81
C PRO A 30 -3.99 7.76 3.35
N VAL A 31 -4.80 6.74 3.67
CA VAL A 31 -6.18 6.91 4.19
C VAL A 31 -6.30 6.46 5.64
N ALA A 32 -7.24 7.03 6.39
CA ALA A 32 -7.55 6.61 7.76
C ALA A 32 -8.46 5.36 7.81
N LEU A 33 -8.68 4.80 9.01
CA LEU A 33 -9.75 3.82 9.22
C LEU A 33 -11.11 4.42 8.84
N GLY A 34 -11.91 3.65 8.10
CA GLY A 34 -13.22 4.03 7.59
C GLY A 34 -13.18 4.83 6.28
N GLU A 35 -12.01 5.34 5.87
CA GLU A 35 -11.87 6.07 4.62
C GLU A 35 -11.62 5.12 3.44
N THR A 36 -12.21 5.43 2.29
CA THR A 36 -12.09 4.55 1.11
C THR A 36 -10.95 5.01 0.21
N PHE A 37 -10.09 4.06 -0.15
CA PHE A 37 -9.03 4.18 -1.12
C PHE A 37 -9.46 3.58 -2.46
N ASP A 38 -9.27 4.31 -3.55
CA ASP A 38 -9.49 3.80 -4.91
C ASP A 38 -8.15 3.31 -5.48
N ALA A 39 -8.00 2.00 -5.62
CA ALA A 39 -6.79 1.38 -6.15
C ALA A 39 -6.80 1.28 -7.70
N GLY A 40 -7.79 1.88 -8.35
CA GLY A 40 -8.02 1.78 -9.78
C GLY A 40 -8.60 0.43 -10.19
N HIS A 41 -8.81 0.24 -11.50
CA HIS A 41 -9.27 -1.03 -12.08
C HIS A 41 -10.57 -1.61 -11.47
N HIS A 42 -11.47 -0.74 -10.98
CA HIS A 42 -12.69 -1.11 -10.26
C HIS A 42 -12.45 -1.84 -8.94
N VAL A 43 -11.34 -1.53 -8.27
CA VAL A 43 -11.00 -2.02 -6.93
C VAL A 43 -10.98 -0.85 -5.95
N THR A 44 -11.85 -0.89 -4.95
CA THR A 44 -11.79 0.04 -3.81
C THR A 44 -11.62 -0.71 -2.50
N VAL A 45 -10.94 -0.08 -1.54
CA VAL A 45 -10.59 -0.67 -0.26
C VAL A 45 -10.90 0.32 0.86
N THR A 46 -11.59 -0.13 1.90
CA THR A 46 -11.86 0.64 3.12
C THR A 46 -11.32 -0.15 4.30
N PRO A 47 -10.20 0.24 4.94
CA PRO A 47 -9.75 -0.39 6.17
C PRO A 47 -10.76 -0.06 7.28
N LEU A 48 -11.25 -1.06 8.00
CA LEU A 48 -12.36 -0.94 8.95
C LEU A 48 -11.88 -0.93 10.40
N ALA A 49 -10.97 -1.84 10.74
CA ALA A 49 -10.46 -1.99 12.11
C ALA A 49 -9.12 -2.72 12.14
N ILE A 50 -8.31 -2.41 13.16
CA ILE A 50 -7.16 -3.22 13.54
C ILE A 50 -7.68 -4.47 14.25
N ILE A 51 -7.29 -5.66 13.79
CA ILE A 51 -7.60 -6.94 14.42
C ILE A 51 -6.48 -7.33 15.39
N GLU A 52 -5.23 -7.18 14.95
CA GLU A 52 -4.02 -7.47 15.72
C GLU A 52 -2.94 -6.48 15.29
N ASP A 53 -2.27 -5.84 16.24
CA ASP A 53 -0.94 -5.25 15.99
C ASP A 53 0.04 -5.80 17.03
N SER A 54 0.81 -6.79 16.62
CA SER A 54 1.90 -7.37 17.39
C SER A 54 3.27 -6.97 16.85
N ARG A 55 3.33 -6.02 15.89
CA ARG A 55 4.55 -5.66 15.16
C ARG A 55 5.68 -5.30 16.11
N CYS A 56 6.89 -5.71 15.75
CA CYS A 56 8.09 -5.39 16.53
C CYS A 56 8.49 -3.93 16.29
N PRO A 57 8.64 -3.10 17.33
CA PRO A 57 9.21 -1.77 17.21
C PRO A 57 10.60 -1.79 16.54
N PRO A 58 10.92 -0.80 15.69
CA PRO A 58 12.16 -0.80 14.90
C PRO A 58 13.44 -0.75 15.74
N ASP A 59 13.35 -0.30 16.98
CA ASP A 59 14.43 -0.17 17.97
C ASP A 59 14.40 -1.27 19.06
N VAL A 60 13.56 -2.29 18.89
CA VAL A 60 13.44 -3.43 19.82
C VAL A 60 13.90 -4.73 19.17
N MET A 61 14.60 -5.57 19.94
CA MET A 61 15.04 -6.88 19.49
C MET A 61 14.01 -7.95 19.88
N CYS A 62 13.00 -8.16 19.03
CA CYS A 62 11.96 -9.16 19.30
C CYS A 62 12.45 -10.59 19.01
N ILE A 63 12.02 -11.54 19.85
CA ILE A 63 12.30 -12.97 19.67
C ILE A 63 11.49 -13.56 18.51
N GLN A 64 10.28 -13.04 18.27
CA GLN A 64 9.39 -13.42 17.19
C GLN A 64 9.00 -12.18 16.38
N ALA A 65 8.94 -12.32 15.05
CA ALA A 65 8.39 -11.28 14.19
C ALA A 65 6.87 -11.19 14.43
N GLY A 66 6.44 -10.00 14.87
CA GLY A 66 5.03 -9.65 14.96
C GLY A 66 4.42 -9.32 13.61
N LYS A 67 3.12 -9.01 13.60
CA LYS A 67 2.36 -8.68 12.40
C LYS A 67 1.25 -7.68 12.70
N LEU A 68 0.76 -7.06 11.64
CA LEU A 68 -0.44 -6.23 11.68
C LEU A 68 -1.52 -6.88 10.82
N LEU A 69 -2.67 -7.18 11.44
CA LEU A 69 -3.88 -7.69 10.80
C LEU A 69 -4.96 -6.62 10.82
N VAL A 70 -5.56 -6.35 9.66
CA VAL A 70 -6.57 -5.30 9.46
C VAL A 70 -7.81 -5.91 8.81
N ALA A 71 -8.98 -5.65 9.37
CA ALA A 71 -10.24 -5.91 8.68
C ALA A 71 -10.43 -4.85 7.60
N ALA A 72 -10.69 -5.23 6.36
CA ALA A 72 -10.92 -4.31 5.25
C ALA A 72 -12.16 -4.72 4.45
N ARG A 73 -12.95 -3.73 4.04
CA ARG A 73 -14.00 -3.89 3.03
C ARG A 73 -13.39 -3.68 1.65
N ILE A 74 -13.55 -4.65 0.78
CA ILE A 74 -13.02 -4.63 -0.58
C ILE A 74 -14.18 -4.72 -1.56
N SER A 75 -14.26 -3.76 -2.47
CA SER A 75 -15.16 -3.78 -3.62
C SER A 75 -14.35 -4.10 -4.87
N GLU A 76 -14.67 -5.19 -5.58
CA GLU A 76 -14.07 -5.54 -6.86
C GLU A 76 -15.18 -5.81 -7.89
N LEU A 77 -15.20 -5.03 -8.97
CA LEU A 77 -16.20 -5.16 -10.05
C LEU A 77 -17.65 -5.09 -9.53
N GLY A 78 -17.89 -4.29 -8.48
CA GLY A 78 -19.20 -4.09 -7.85
C GLY A 78 -19.58 -5.16 -6.81
N ALA A 79 -18.78 -6.21 -6.63
CA ALA A 79 -18.98 -7.16 -5.54
C ALA A 79 -18.21 -6.70 -4.29
N VAL A 80 -18.89 -6.65 -3.14
CA VAL A 80 -18.32 -6.21 -1.87
C VAL A 80 -18.07 -7.41 -0.95
N SER A 81 -16.90 -7.46 -0.31
CA SER A 81 -16.56 -8.46 0.70
C SER A 81 -15.72 -7.86 1.82
N GLU A 82 -15.82 -8.41 3.03
CA GLU A 82 -14.90 -8.08 4.12
C GLU A 82 -13.82 -9.17 4.22
N ARG A 83 -12.56 -8.74 4.33
CA ARG A 83 -11.37 -9.59 4.34
C ARG A 83 -10.38 -9.10 5.38
N THR A 84 -9.63 -10.04 5.96
CA THR A 84 -8.46 -9.70 6.78
C THR A 84 -7.25 -9.55 5.87
N MET A 85 -6.53 -8.44 6.02
CA MET A 85 -5.28 -8.15 5.34
C MET A 85 -4.14 -8.16 6.36
N GLU A 86 -3.01 -8.76 6.00
CA GLU A 86 -1.77 -8.68 6.77
C GLU A 86 -0.84 -7.67 6.09
N GLU A 87 -0.13 -6.86 6.88
CA GLU A 87 0.79 -5.85 6.35
C GLU A 87 1.85 -6.49 5.44
N HIS A 88 2.09 -5.90 4.27
CA HIS A 88 3.01 -6.37 3.22
C HIS A 88 2.72 -7.75 2.63
N VAL A 89 1.68 -8.47 3.09
CA VAL A 89 1.29 -9.76 2.52
C VAL A 89 0.30 -9.56 1.38
N PRO A 90 0.60 -10.05 0.16
CA PRO A 90 -0.31 -9.91 -0.98
C PRO A 90 -1.63 -10.69 -0.80
N LEU A 91 -2.75 -9.97 -0.80
CA LEU A 91 -4.08 -10.55 -0.86
C LEU A 91 -4.49 -10.79 -2.33
N ARG A 92 -4.82 -12.04 -2.66
CA ARG A 92 -5.31 -12.38 -4.00
C ARG A 92 -6.75 -11.90 -4.19
N LEU A 93 -6.95 -11.02 -5.17
CA LEU A 93 -8.26 -10.65 -5.69
C LEU A 93 -8.56 -11.42 -6.98
N ARG A 94 -9.73 -11.23 -7.59
CA ARG A 94 -10.07 -11.95 -8.82
C ARG A 94 -9.18 -11.55 -9.99
N ARG A 95 -8.72 -10.29 -10.02
CA ARG A 95 -7.95 -9.73 -11.14
C ARG A 95 -6.58 -9.18 -10.78
N GLY A 96 -6.01 -9.56 -9.64
CA GLY A 96 -4.70 -9.08 -9.25
C GLY A 96 -4.34 -9.36 -7.80
N MET A 97 -3.26 -8.71 -7.36
CA MET A 97 -2.77 -8.76 -5.98
C MET A 97 -2.92 -7.39 -5.34
N LEU A 98 -3.48 -7.35 -4.14
CA LEU A 98 -3.61 -6.15 -3.33
C LEU A 98 -2.67 -6.27 -2.11
N THR A 99 -1.81 -5.29 -1.90
CA THR A 99 -0.96 -5.20 -0.71
C THR A 99 -1.32 -3.96 0.10
N MET A 100 -1.17 -4.04 1.41
CA MET A 100 -1.41 -2.94 2.35
C MET A 100 -0.16 -2.69 3.18
N GLN A 101 0.09 -1.42 3.48
CA GLN A 101 1.05 -0.96 4.48
C GLN A 101 0.37 0.02 5.43
N ALA A 102 0.80 0.08 6.69
CA ALA A 102 0.24 1.00 7.67
C ALA A 102 1.32 1.79 8.42
N ASN A 103 1.07 3.09 8.56
CA ASN A 103 1.82 4.01 9.41
C ASN A 103 0.94 4.46 10.59
N PRO A 104 1.49 4.80 11.77
CA PRO A 104 2.91 4.76 12.12
C PRO A 104 3.42 3.32 12.32
N PRO A 105 4.76 3.11 12.31
CA PRO A 105 5.33 1.89 12.88
C PRO A 105 4.94 1.76 14.36
N PRO A 106 4.92 0.55 14.93
CA PRO A 106 4.67 0.36 16.36
C PRO A 106 5.74 1.12 17.17
N ALA A 107 5.30 1.85 18.20
CA ALA A 107 6.20 2.56 19.10
C ALA A 107 6.87 1.58 20.08
N ALA A 108 8.15 1.79 20.39
CA ALA A 108 8.79 1.09 21.50
C ALA A 108 8.27 1.63 22.83
N GLY A 109 7.82 0.72 23.69
CA GLY A 109 7.60 1.01 25.10
C GLY A 109 6.64 2.17 25.39
N SER A 110 5.36 2.00 25.07
CA SER A 110 4.30 2.58 25.91
C SER A 110 3.67 1.44 26.72
N GLN A 111 4.45 0.88 27.64
CA GLN A 111 3.80 0.65 28.92
C GLN A 111 3.48 2.07 29.38
N ASP A 112 2.20 2.37 29.63
CA ASP A 112 1.88 3.24 30.75
C ASP A 112 2.93 2.92 31.81
N GLU A 113 3.89 3.82 32.02
CA GLU A 113 4.81 3.71 33.13
C GLU A 113 3.92 3.40 34.31
N GLY A 114 4.09 2.22 34.89
CA GLY A 114 3.24 1.78 35.97
C GLY A 114 3.23 2.86 37.02
N GLN A 115 2.12 3.59 37.11
CA GLN A 115 1.76 4.41 38.24
C GLN A 115 1.40 3.46 39.39
N SER A 116 2.31 2.56 39.74
CA SER A 116 2.41 2.01 41.08
C SER A 116 3.28 3.00 41.84
N ASP A 117 2.65 3.99 42.46
CA ASP A 117 2.68 4.11 43.91
C ASP A 117 1.97 5.40 44.35
N ALA A 118 0.94 5.20 45.17
CA ALA A 118 0.19 6.18 45.96
C ALA A 118 -0.73 7.16 45.20
N ASP A 119 -1.95 6.72 44.90
CA ASP A 119 -3.11 7.40 45.50
C ASP A 119 -4.37 6.54 45.45
N MET A 120 -4.91 6.23 46.63
CA MET A 120 -6.27 5.75 46.78
C MET A 120 -7.23 6.90 46.45
N ASN A 121 -8.28 6.57 45.68
CA ASN A 121 -9.49 7.34 45.35
C ASN A 121 -9.44 8.11 44.02
N ASN A 122 -9.88 7.47 42.92
CA ASN A 122 -10.94 8.05 42.09
C ASN A 122 -11.64 7.01 41.20
N ASP A 123 -12.96 6.97 41.32
CA ASP A 123 -13.93 6.35 40.41
C ASP A 123 -13.99 7.16 39.10
N THR A 124 -13.36 6.69 38.03
CA THR A 124 -13.86 6.72 36.62
C THR A 124 -12.77 6.17 35.70
N SER A 125 -12.76 4.85 35.50
CA SER A 125 -11.94 4.20 34.48
C SER A 125 -12.69 4.27 33.14
N GLU A 126 -12.61 5.40 32.45
CA GLU A 126 -13.02 5.49 31.04
C GLU A 126 -11.85 5.05 30.15
N ASP A 127 -11.92 3.79 29.73
CA ASP A 127 -11.61 3.23 28.40
C ASP A 127 -11.04 4.20 27.33
N GLY A 128 -9.89 4.81 27.56
CA GLY A 128 -9.30 5.80 26.64
C GLY A 128 -8.16 5.27 25.77
N THR A 129 -7.38 4.30 26.26
CA THR A 129 -6.03 4.09 25.71
C THR A 129 -5.99 3.29 24.40
N ASN A 130 -7.04 2.53 24.06
CA ASN A 130 -7.03 1.68 22.86
C ASN A 130 -7.67 2.35 21.62
N LYS A 131 -8.62 3.28 21.82
CA LYS A 131 -9.35 3.91 20.72
C LYS A 131 -8.52 4.99 20.01
N ASP A 132 -7.67 5.66 20.77
CA ASP A 132 -6.84 6.76 20.28
C ASP A 132 -5.69 6.26 19.39
N ALA A 133 -5.09 5.12 19.73
CA ALA A 133 -4.04 4.50 18.92
C ALA A 133 -4.57 4.12 17.52
N ALA A 134 -5.76 3.50 17.44
CA ALA A 134 -6.39 3.10 16.18
C ALA A 134 -6.68 4.31 15.25
N SER A 135 -7.00 5.48 15.82
CA SER A 135 -7.30 6.69 15.04
C SER A 135 -6.08 7.29 14.32
N SER A 136 -4.87 6.97 14.80
CA SER A 136 -3.61 7.47 14.27
C SER A 136 -3.16 6.74 12.99
N TYR A 137 -3.73 5.57 12.70
CA TYR A 137 -3.30 4.76 11.56
C TYR A 137 -3.62 5.42 10.22
N ARG A 138 -2.67 5.27 9.29
CA ARG A 138 -2.75 5.69 7.89
C ARG A 138 -2.31 4.54 7.01
N PHE A 139 -3.18 4.12 6.10
CA PHE A 139 -2.99 2.96 5.25
C PHE A 139 -2.67 3.40 3.83
N THR A 140 -1.68 2.76 3.23
CA THR A 140 -1.43 2.83 1.80
C THR A 140 -1.70 1.46 1.19
N PHE A 141 -2.23 1.48 -0.03
CA PHE A 141 -2.52 0.27 -0.78
C PHE A 141 -1.81 0.31 -2.12
N SER A 142 -1.39 -0.86 -2.59
CA SER A 142 -0.86 -1.05 -3.93
C SER A 142 -1.57 -2.22 -4.58
N TYR A 143 -2.04 -2.03 -5.81
CA TYR A 143 -2.75 -3.03 -6.57
C TYR A 143 -2.00 -3.36 -7.86
N ALA A 144 -1.67 -4.63 -8.03
CA ALA A 144 -1.02 -5.16 -9.22
C ALA A 144 -2.05 -5.99 -10.02
N PRO A 145 -2.63 -5.46 -11.11
CA PRO A 145 -3.58 -6.21 -11.92
C PRO A 145 -2.90 -7.35 -12.67
N ASP A 146 -3.62 -8.44 -12.88
CA ASP A 146 -3.22 -9.50 -13.80
C ASP A 146 -3.26 -8.92 -15.22
N ILE A 147 -2.08 -8.71 -15.80
CA ILE A 147 -1.87 -8.18 -17.15
C ILE A 147 -2.28 -9.21 -18.22
N ALA A 148 -3.57 -9.50 -18.33
CA ALA A 148 -4.13 -10.36 -19.37
C ALA A 148 -4.94 -9.60 -20.44
N SER A 149 -5.15 -8.28 -20.35
CA SER A 149 -6.05 -7.60 -21.30
C SER A 149 -5.80 -6.12 -21.59
N SER A 150 -4.54 -5.66 -21.62
CA SER A 150 -4.23 -4.25 -21.93
C SER A 150 -3.10 -4.10 -22.95
N GLN A 151 -3.07 -4.94 -24.00
CA GLN A 151 -2.42 -4.48 -25.23
C GLN A 151 -3.28 -3.34 -25.81
N PRO A 152 -2.73 -2.12 -25.96
CA PRO A 152 -3.44 -1.09 -26.70
C PRO A 152 -3.68 -1.63 -28.11
N ARG A 153 -4.94 -1.57 -28.58
CA ARG A 153 -5.23 -1.81 -30.00
C ARG A 153 -4.37 -0.82 -30.79
N ALA A 154 -3.33 -1.33 -31.43
CA ALA A 154 -2.63 -0.57 -32.45
C ALA A 154 -3.67 -0.18 -33.50
N ASN A 155 -4.04 1.10 -33.51
CA ASN A 155 -4.95 1.64 -34.48
C ASN A 155 -4.17 1.76 -35.79
N SER A 156 -4.16 0.70 -36.60
CA SER A 156 -3.69 0.75 -37.98
C SER A 156 -4.69 1.54 -38.80
N GLY A 157 -4.60 2.87 -38.70
CA GLY A 157 -5.21 3.79 -39.65
C GLY A 157 -4.53 3.63 -41.00
N ALA A 158 -5.35 3.32 -42.00
CA ALA A 158 -5.02 3.16 -43.41
C ALA A 158 -4.61 4.48 -44.09
#